data_AF-A0A8T5L4Y9-F1
#
_entry.id   AF-A0A8T5L4Y9-F1
#
_cell.length_a   1.000
_cell.length_b   1.000
_cell.length_c   1.000
_cell.angle_alpha   90.00
_cell.angle_beta   90.00
_cell.angle_gamma   90.00
#
_symmetry.space_group_name_H-M   'P 1'
#
loop_
_entity.id
_entity.type
_entity.pdbx_description
1 polymer ?
#
loop_
_entity_poly.entity_id
_entity_poly.type
_entity_poly.pdbx_seq_one_letter_code
_entity_poly.pdbx_strand_id
1 'polypeptide(L)'
;MILDFLFGWNRKIRKLRRKWDRAREKALMKKQPLRQMVLKRLDGISTNLVTLEESHLNRIERARLSKETEITLEEIKELLKLKPEEAAQLRQKQQAQTRL
;
A
#
# COMPACT_ATOMS: atom_id res chain seq x y z
N MET A 1 -1.10 26.84 -19.24
CA MET A 1 -1.07 26.70 -17.76
C MET A 1 -2.36 26.05 -17.21
N ILE A 2 -2.76 24.88 -17.72
CA ILE A 2 -3.79 23.99 -17.12
C ILE A 2 -3.26 22.54 -17.14
N LEU A 3 -2.45 22.22 -18.16
CA LEU A 3 -1.74 20.95 -18.29
C LEU A 3 -0.80 20.66 -17.10
N ASP A 4 -0.07 21.64 -16.56
CA ASP A 4 0.87 21.39 -15.45
C ASP A 4 0.20 20.85 -14.18
N PHE A 5 -1.06 21.22 -13.93
CA PHE A 5 -1.82 20.76 -12.77
C PHE A 5 -2.30 19.30 -12.93
N LEU A 6 -2.70 18.92 -14.15
CA LEU A 6 -3.05 17.54 -14.51
C LEU A 6 -1.81 16.63 -14.58
N PHE A 7 -0.69 17.15 -15.07
CA PHE A 7 0.58 16.42 -15.12
C PHE A 7 1.13 16.11 -13.72
N GLY A 8 0.98 17.03 -12.75
CA GLY A 8 1.40 16.79 -11.36
C GLY A 8 0.65 15.62 -10.71
N TRP A 9 -0.66 15.55 -10.93
CA TRP A 9 -1.51 14.49 -10.36
C TRP A 9 -1.24 13.12 -10.98
N ASN A 10 -1.21 13.03 -12.31
CA ASN A 10 -0.89 11.78 -13.01
C ASN A 10 0.51 11.29 -12.65
N ARG A 11 1.47 12.21 -12.45
CA ARG A 11 2.81 11.86 -11.96
C ARG A 11 2.78 11.32 -10.54
N LYS A 12 1.94 11.87 -9.64
CA LYS A 12 1.77 11.36 -8.28
C LYS A 12 1.21 9.94 -8.29
N ILE A 13 0.13 9.69 -9.03
CA ILE A 13 -0.45 8.35 -9.17
C ILE A 13 0.58 7.37 -9.72
N ARG A 14 1.30 7.74 -10.79
CA ARG A 14 2.36 6.89 -11.37
C ARG A 14 3.47 6.57 -10.37
N LYS A 15 3.82 7.51 -9.48
CA LYS A 15 4.77 7.25 -8.39
C LYS A 15 4.21 6.26 -7.37
N LEU A 16 2.95 6.39 -6.97
CA LEU A 16 2.30 5.46 -6.04
C LEU A 16 2.20 4.06 -6.65
N ARG A 17 1.82 3.95 -7.93
CA ARG A 17 1.77 2.67 -8.66
C ARG A 17 3.14 1.98 -8.68
N ARG A 18 4.19 2.71 -9.05
CA ARG A 18 5.57 2.20 -9.02
C ARG A 18 6.04 1.78 -7.62
N LYS A 19 5.63 2.51 -6.57
CA LYS A 19 5.94 2.12 -5.18
C LYS A 19 5.24 0.80 -4.83
N TRP A 20 3.98 0.65 -5.20
CA TRP A 20 3.21 -0.57 -5.01
C TRP A 20 3.80 -1.76 -5.77
N ASP A 21 4.16 -1.60 -7.05
CA ASP A 21 4.79 -2.65 -7.86
C ASP A 21 6.07 -3.17 -7.20
N ARG A 22 6.96 -2.24 -6.79
CA ARG A 22 8.21 -2.58 -6.08
C ARG A 22 7.96 -3.25 -4.73
N ALA A 23 6.95 -2.81 -3.98
CA ALA A 23 6.59 -3.43 -2.71
C ALA A 23 6.05 -4.85 -2.93
N ARG A 24 5.26 -5.07 -3.99
CA ARG A 24 4.73 -6.39 -4.37
C ARG A 24 5.84 -7.34 -4.77
N GLU A 25 6.78 -6.93 -5.62
CA GLU A 25 7.95 -7.73 -5.98
C GLU A 25 8.75 -8.15 -4.75
N LYS A 26 9.04 -7.18 -3.86
CA LYS A 26 9.75 -7.47 -2.61
C LYS A 26 8.98 -8.42 -1.70
N ALA A 27 7.65 -8.27 -1.61
CA ALA A 27 6.80 -9.15 -0.81
C ALA A 27 6.82 -10.59 -1.34
N LEU A 28 6.79 -10.77 -2.66
CA LEU A 28 6.87 -12.09 -3.30
C LEU A 28 8.19 -12.82 -2.98
N MET A 29 9.29 -12.09 -2.78
CA MET A 29 10.57 -12.68 -2.39
C MET A 29 10.65 -13.10 -0.91
N LYS A 30 9.76 -12.61 -0.04
CA LYS A 30 9.78 -12.96 1.39
C LYS A 30 9.24 -14.37 1.65
N LYS A 31 9.63 -14.99 2.75
CA LYS A 31 9.07 -16.27 3.21
C LYS A 31 7.70 -16.07 3.90
N GLN A 32 6.92 -17.15 3.97
CA GLN A 32 5.75 -17.24 4.84
C GLN A 32 6.18 -17.01 6.31
N PRO A 33 5.36 -16.39 7.18
CA PRO A 33 4.01 -15.85 6.94
C PRO A 33 3.97 -14.40 6.44
N LEU A 34 5.11 -13.70 6.46
CA LEU A 34 5.22 -12.28 6.13
C LEU A 34 4.71 -11.97 4.70
N ARG A 35 5.03 -12.84 3.75
CA ARG A 35 4.54 -12.75 2.36
C ARG A 35 3.03 -12.59 2.30
N GLN A 36 2.28 -13.49 2.95
CA GLN A 36 0.82 -13.51 2.89
C GLN A 36 0.21 -12.25 3.54
N MET A 37 0.76 -11.84 4.69
CA MET A 37 0.29 -10.64 5.40
C MET A 37 0.48 -9.37 4.56
N VAL A 38 1.65 -9.22 3.95
CA VAL A 38 1.96 -8.04 3.14
C VAL A 38 1.16 -8.04 1.84
N LEU A 39 1.05 -9.18 1.14
CA LEU A 39 0.26 -9.27 -0.09
C LEU A 39 -1.21 -8.91 0.15
N LYS A 40 -1.83 -9.41 1.23
CA LYS A 40 -3.21 -9.05 1.58
C LYS A 40 -3.40 -7.55 1.79
N ARG A 41 -2.43 -6.87 2.42
CA ARG A 41 -2.47 -5.40 2.56
C ARG A 41 -2.26 -4.68 1.22
N LEU A 42 -1.37 -5.20 0.37
CA LEU A 42 -1.14 -4.66 -0.98
C LEU A 42 -2.37 -4.81 -1.88
N ASP A 43 -3.14 -5.88 -1.73
CA ASP A 43 -4.39 -6.07 -2.49
C ASP A 43 -5.41 -4.99 -2.16
N GLY A 44 -5.55 -4.62 -0.88
CA GLY A 44 -6.40 -3.49 -0.45
C GLY A 44 -5.96 -2.14 -1.04
N ILE A 45 -4.66 -1.91 -1.13
CA ILE A 45 -4.11 -0.70 -1.79
C ILE A 45 -4.37 -0.72 -3.30
N SER A 46 -4.37 -1.89 -3.93
CA SER A 46 -4.59 -1.99 -5.37
C SER A 46 -5.95 -1.40 -5.77
N THR A 47 -7.00 -1.65 -4.98
CA THR A 47 -8.32 -1.06 -5.18
C THR A 47 -8.27 0.47 -5.09
N ASN A 48 -7.57 1.01 -4.08
CA ASN A 48 -7.42 2.46 -3.91
C ASN A 48 -6.68 3.11 -5.09
N LEU A 49 -5.67 2.43 -5.65
CA LEU A 49 -4.93 2.90 -6.83
C LEU A 49 -5.81 2.91 -8.08
N VAL A 50 -6.60 1.85 -8.30
CA VAL A 50 -7.56 1.79 -9.40
C VAL A 50 -8.59 2.92 -9.28
N THR A 51 -9.14 3.16 -8.09
CA THR A 51 -10.06 4.29 -7.85
C THR A 51 -9.39 5.64 -8.15
N LEU A 52 -8.12 5.83 -7.77
CA LEU A 52 -7.38 7.06 -8.07
C LEU A 52 -7.11 7.25 -9.58
N GLU A 53 -6.94 6.15 -10.33
CA GLU A 53 -6.65 6.12 -11.76
C GLU A 53 -7.91 6.33 -12.62
N GLU A 54 -9.01 5.68 -12.25
CA GLU A 54 -10.18 5.51 -13.13
C GLU A 54 -11.40 6.33 -12.68
N SER A 55 -11.51 6.70 -11.40
CA SER A 55 -12.72 7.37 -10.88
C SER A 55 -12.64 8.89 -10.94
N HIS A 56 -13.78 9.51 -11.23
CA HIS A 56 -13.97 10.97 -11.14
C HIS A 56 -14.15 11.40 -9.68
N LEU A 57 -13.05 11.43 -8.94
CA LEU A 57 -13.02 11.89 -7.55
C LEU A 57 -12.94 13.43 -7.47
N ASN A 58 -13.56 14.00 -6.45
CA ASN A 58 -13.38 15.41 -6.11
C ASN A 58 -11.98 15.67 -5.55
N ARG A 59 -11.52 16.93 -5.57
CA ARG A 59 -10.14 17.30 -5.18
C ARG A 59 -9.79 16.85 -3.76
N ILE A 60 -10.74 16.95 -2.82
CA ILE A 60 -10.57 16.56 -1.41
C ILE A 60 -10.45 15.04 -1.28
N GLU A 61 -11.35 14.29 -1.92
CA GLU A 61 -11.34 12.82 -1.93
C GLU A 61 -10.05 12.28 -2.52
N ARG A 62 -9.60 12.85 -3.65
CA ARG A 62 -8.30 12.55 -4.24
C ARG A 62 -7.16 12.77 -3.26
N ALA A 63 -7.10 13.94 -2.64
CA ALA A 63 -6.04 14.27 -1.69
C ALA A 63 -6.02 13.27 -0.54
N ARG A 64 -7.18 12.99 0.07
CA ARG A 64 -7.34 12.03 1.16
C ARG A 64 -6.91 10.62 0.75
N LEU A 65 -7.49 10.07 -0.31
CA LEU A 65 -7.22 8.70 -0.76
C LEU A 65 -5.76 8.51 -1.19
N SER A 66 -5.16 9.51 -1.85
CA SER A 66 -3.74 9.45 -2.20
C SER A 66 -2.82 9.50 -0.98
N LYS A 67 -3.20 10.25 0.06
CA LYS A 67 -2.42 10.35 1.29
C LYS A 67 -2.52 9.07 2.10
N GLU A 68 -3.72 8.51 2.22
CA GLU A 68 -3.96 7.21 2.84
C GLU A 68 -3.15 6.11 2.15
N THR A 69 -3.24 6.03 0.82
CA THR A 69 -2.46 5.08 0.01
C THR A 69 -0.96 5.24 0.23
N GLU A 70 -0.46 6.47 0.31
CA GLU A 70 0.95 6.76 0.58
C GLU A 70 1.38 6.29 1.98
N ILE A 71 0.57 6.55 3.01
CA ILE A 71 0.84 6.11 4.38
C ILE A 71 0.88 4.59 4.44
N THR A 72 -0.12 3.89 3.89
CA THR A 72 -0.17 2.43 3.92
C THR A 72 0.99 1.79 3.14
N LEU A 73 1.40 2.36 2.00
CA LEU A 73 2.57 1.88 1.27
C LEU A 73 3.85 2.01 2.10
N GLU A 74 3.98 3.08 2.86
CA GLU A 74 5.15 3.30 3.71
C GLU A 74 5.14 2.37 4.94
N GLU A 75 3.97 2.12 5.54
CA GLU A 75 3.81 1.08 6.56
C GLU A 75 4.21 -0.31 6.02
N ILE A 76 3.76 -0.67 4.80
CA ILE A 76 4.12 -1.94 4.16
C ILE A 76 5.62 -2.02 3.89
N LYS A 77 6.23 -0.91 3.47
CA LYS A 77 7.67 -0.83 3.26
C LYS A 77 8.44 -1.09 4.56
N GLU A 78 7.99 -0.56 5.68
CA GLU A 78 8.58 -0.85 6.99
C GLU A 78 8.35 -2.31 7.40
N LEU A 79 7.14 -2.86 7.19
CA LEU A 79 6.85 -4.28 7.43
C LEU A 79 7.76 -5.21 6.60
N LEU A 80 8.11 -4.82 5.37
CA LEU A 80 9.01 -5.58 4.51
C LEU A 80 10.48 -5.57 4.97
N LYS A 81 10.87 -4.63 5.83
CA LYS A 81 12.20 -4.61 6.45
C LYS A 81 12.30 -5.55 7.66
N LEU A 82 11.17 -5.88 8.29
CA LEU A 82 11.15 -6.78 9.44
C LEU A 82 11.72 -8.15 9.09
N LYS A 83 12.36 -8.77 10.09
CA LYS A 83 12.81 -10.15 9.97
C LYS A 83 11.59 -11.08 9.99
N PRO A 84 11.68 -12.26 9.33
CA PRO A 84 10.58 -13.22 9.30
C PRO A 84 10.14 -13.70 10.70
N GLU A 85 11.06 -13.73 11.67
CA GLU A 85 10.79 -14.11 13.06
C GLU A 85 9.90 -13.09 13.79
N GLU A 86 10.12 -11.80 13.58
CA GLU A 86 9.31 -10.70 14.14
C GLU A 86 7.90 -10.71 13.52
N ALA A 87 7.81 -11.06 12.23
CA ALA A 87 6.53 -11.18 11.53
C ALA A 87 5.67 -12.34 12.08
N ALA A 88 6.29 -13.45 12.51
CA ALA A 88 5.58 -14.56 13.13
C ALA A 88 4.99 -14.17 14.50
N GLN A 89 5.74 -13.42 15.31
CA GLN A 89 5.26 -12.90 16.60
C GLN A 89 4.10 -11.91 16.43
N LEU A 90 4.15 -11.04 15.41
CA LEU A 90 3.05 -10.13 15.07
C LEU A 90 1.76 -10.87 14.69
N ARG A 91 1.86 -11.94 13.90
CA ARG A 91 0.70 -12.77 13.53
C ARG A 91 0.08 -13.46 14.76
N GLN A 92 0.91 -13.98 15.66
CA GLN A 92 0.44 -14.59 16.91
C GLN A 92 -0.26 -13.56 17.82
N LYS A 93 0.30 -12.35 17.96
CA LYS A 93 -0.35 -11.25 18.71
C LYS A 93 -1.70 -10.86 18.13
N GLN A 94 -1.80 -10.74 16.80
CA GLN A 94 -3.07 -10.42 16.13
C GLN A 94 -4.13 -11.51 16.34
N GLN A 95 -3.74 -12.79 16.25
CA GLN A 95 -4.63 -13.93 16.48
C GLN A 95 -5.07 -14.06 17.94
N ALA A 96 -4.21 -13.68 18.90
CA ALA A 96 -4.55 -13.66 20.32
C ALA A 96 -5.56 -12.54 20.64
N GLN A 97 -5.45 -11.38 19.99
CA GLN A 97 -6.37 -10.25 20.18
C GLN A 97 -7.76 -10.48 19.55
N THR A 98 -7.90 -11.37 18.56
CA THR A 98 -9.21 -11.67 17.95
C THR A 98 -10.01 -12.73 18.72
N ARG A 99 -9.43 -13.31 19.77
CA ARG A 99 -10.03 -14.38 20.59
C ARG A 99 -10.54 -13.90 21.96
N LEU A 100 -10.45 -12.60 22.23
CA LEU A 100 -11.10 -11.91 23.35
C LEU A 100 -12.33 -11.18 22.83
#